data_AF-A0A8C7KWR9-F1
#
_entry.id   AF-A0A8C7KWR9-F1
#
_cell.length_a   1.000
_cell.length_b   1.000
_cell.length_c   1.000
_cell.angle_alpha   90.00
_cell.angle_beta   90.00
_cell.angle_gamma   90.00
#
_symmetry.space_group_name_H-M   'P 1'
#
loop_
_entity.id
_entity.type
_entity.pdbx_description
1 polymer ?
#
loop_
_entity_poly.entity_id
_entity_poly.type
_entity_poly.pdbx_seq_one_letter_code
_entity_poly.pdbx_strand_id
1 'polypeptide(L)'
;MFAGLPELGISNGEDLKETLTNCTEPLKAIDQFQTENGILLPTLQSALPFLDLHGTPRLEFHQSVFDELRDKLMERVATIAEGKDEERYGKLEELLEKSFPLVKMPSIQPVVMQVLKHLPKVPEKKLKLVMADKELYKVCAVEVKRQIWQDNQALFGDEVSPLLKQYIVEKEAALFSSDLSILHNFFSPSPKARRQGEVVLKLTQMIGKNVKLYDMVLQFLRTLFLRTRNVHYCTLRAELLMSLHDLDISEICSVDPCHKFTWCLDACIREKFVDAKRARELQGFLDGVKKGQEQVLGDLSMILCDPFACNTLVLSTVRNLQELLSQDALPRDSPDLMLLLRMLSLGQGAWDMIDSQVFKEPRLELEVVTRFLPAMLSVVVDDYTFTVEQKLPSEEKTSLTYPTALPDAFNKYLQENRVACEIGLYYTLHIAKQRNKNALQRLLPALVETHNEMAFGDIFLHLLTGHLTLLSDEFGTEEFCSAVFDGFLLASFSRSVLSWVVQEITANVAFETDSSEQVKELYTQLTEKLEAQKKSPAQPDEAPSLDLGLHPVTVPTTASTPTTPL
;
A
#
# COMPACT_ATOMS: atom_id res chain seq x y z
N MET A 1 -11.43 38.10 23.40
CA MET A 1 -12.36 38.88 22.55
C MET A 1 -12.92 37.95 21.50
N PHE A 2 -14.22 37.68 21.53
CA PHE A 2 -14.88 36.79 20.56
C PHE A 2 -15.02 37.54 19.23
N ALA A 3 -14.17 37.19 18.26
CA ALA A 3 -14.23 37.76 16.91
C ALA A 3 -15.55 37.35 16.22
N GLY A 4 -16.14 38.27 15.44
CA GLY A 4 -17.31 38.01 14.60
C GLY A 4 -18.69 38.34 15.19
N LEU A 5 -18.82 38.57 16.51
CA LEU A 5 -20.09 39.00 17.12
C LEU A 5 -20.62 40.35 16.57
N PRO A 6 -19.76 41.37 16.34
CA PRO A 6 -20.22 42.64 15.76
C PRO A 6 -20.74 42.50 14.34
N GLU A 7 -20.22 41.56 13.55
CA GLU A 7 -20.69 41.30 12.18
C GLU A 7 -22.11 40.72 12.15
N LEU A 8 -22.55 40.11 13.27
CA LEU A 8 -23.90 39.61 13.47
C LEU A 8 -24.81 40.61 14.21
N GLY A 9 -24.30 41.80 14.54
CA GLY A 9 -25.02 42.79 15.34
C GLY A 9 -25.25 42.35 16.79
N ILE A 10 -24.42 41.46 17.32
CA ILE A 10 -24.52 40.98 18.71
C ILE A 10 -23.51 41.74 19.57
N SER A 11 -24.00 42.36 20.63
CA SER A 11 -23.17 43.11 21.59
C SER A 11 -22.28 42.16 22.40
N ASN A 12 -21.03 42.54 22.60
CA ASN A 12 -20.02 41.78 23.34
C ASN A 12 -19.74 42.38 24.73
N GLY A 13 -18.81 41.78 25.47
CA GLY A 13 -18.48 42.21 26.83
C GLY A 13 -17.83 43.61 26.93
N GLU A 14 -17.13 44.07 25.89
CA GLU A 14 -16.62 45.45 25.82
C GLU A 14 -17.78 46.44 25.59
N ASP A 15 -18.78 46.09 24.78
CA ASP A 15 -19.97 46.94 24.57
C ASP A 15 -20.76 47.09 25.88
N LEU A 16 -20.89 46.01 26.66
CA LEU A 16 -21.48 46.06 28.01
C LEU A 16 -20.64 46.95 28.94
N LYS A 17 -19.32 46.80 28.94
CA LYS A 17 -18.41 47.59 29.77
C LYS A 17 -18.47 49.08 29.40
N GLU A 18 -18.50 49.42 28.13
CA GLU A 18 -18.66 50.79 27.64
C GLU A 18 -20.02 51.36 28.06
N THR A 19 -21.09 50.58 27.88
CA THR A 19 -22.44 50.97 28.31
C THR A 19 -22.48 51.25 29.81
N LEU A 20 -21.88 50.38 30.64
CA LEU A 20 -21.84 50.55 32.09
C LEU A 20 -20.95 51.72 32.53
N THR A 21 -19.88 52.02 31.78
CA THR A 21 -18.97 53.13 32.08
C THR A 21 -19.62 54.49 31.79
N ASN A 22 -20.50 54.55 30.79
CA ASN A 22 -21.10 55.79 30.31
C ASN A 22 -22.55 56.02 30.78
N CYS A 23 -23.18 55.04 31.45
CA CYS A 23 -24.56 55.16 31.90
C CYS A 23 -24.71 55.91 33.24
N THR A 24 -25.83 56.64 33.38
CA THR A 24 -26.24 57.26 34.65
C THR A 24 -27.06 56.32 35.54
N GLU A 25 -27.66 55.26 34.97
CA GLU A 25 -28.50 54.29 35.66
C GLU A 25 -28.06 52.84 35.35
N PRO A 26 -27.05 52.31 36.08
CA PRO A 26 -26.44 51.02 35.77
C PRO A 26 -27.41 49.83 35.79
N LEU A 27 -28.36 49.82 36.72
CA LEU A 27 -29.32 48.72 36.83
C LEU A 27 -30.27 48.65 35.61
N LYS A 28 -30.70 49.81 35.10
CA LYS A 28 -31.53 49.85 33.88
C LYS A 28 -30.74 49.48 32.64
N ALA A 29 -29.47 49.91 32.57
CA ALA A 29 -28.58 49.52 31.48
C ALA A 29 -28.35 48.00 31.45
N ILE A 30 -28.19 47.35 32.60
CA ILE A 30 -28.07 45.88 32.71
C ILE A 30 -29.36 45.20 32.25
N ASP A 31 -30.52 45.66 32.72
CA ASP A 31 -31.83 45.08 32.37
C ASP A 31 -32.11 45.19 30.87
N GLN A 32 -31.81 46.35 30.28
CA GLN A 32 -31.92 46.58 28.85
C GLN A 32 -30.96 45.68 28.07
N PHE A 33 -29.69 45.59 28.47
CA PHE A 33 -28.71 44.73 27.83
C PHE A 33 -29.11 43.25 27.90
N GLN A 34 -29.63 42.79 29.04
CA GLN A 34 -30.11 41.42 29.22
C GLN A 34 -31.34 41.11 28.35
N THR A 35 -32.22 42.09 28.16
CA THR A 35 -33.40 41.98 27.30
C THR A 35 -33.01 41.94 25.83
N GLU A 36 -32.17 42.88 25.39
CA GLU A 36 -31.73 43.00 23.99
C GLU A 36 -30.94 41.77 23.52
N ASN A 37 -30.12 41.17 24.40
CA ASN A 37 -29.32 39.98 24.09
C ASN A 37 -30.03 38.65 24.44
N GLY A 38 -31.31 38.69 24.83
CA GLY A 38 -32.10 37.49 25.09
C GLY A 38 -31.60 36.62 26.26
N ILE A 39 -30.88 37.21 27.22
CA ILE A 39 -30.35 36.52 28.41
C ILE A 39 -31.51 36.12 29.34
N LEU A 40 -32.53 36.96 29.43
CA LEU A 40 -33.74 36.76 30.24
C LEU A 40 -34.94 36.40 29.34
N LEU A 41 -35.05 35.11 29.01
CA LEU A 41 -36.26 34.62 28.33
C LEU A 41 -37.45 34.70 29.30
N PRO A 42 -38.64 35.18 28.86
CA PRO A 42 -39.82 35.29 29.73
C PRO A 42 -40.20 33.96 30.41
N THR A 43 -39.96 32.84 29.73
CA THR A 43 -40.20 31.50 30.25
C THR A 43 -39.21 31.07 31.34
N LEU A 44 -37.99 31.62 31.35
CA LEU A 44 -36.95 31.33 32.36
C LEU A 44 -37.05 32.26 33.57
N GLN A 45 -37.73 33.40 33.46
CA GLN A 45 -37.78 34.43 34.50
C GLN A 45 -38.34 33.90 35.84
N SER A 46 -39.33 32.99 35.79
CA SER A 46 -39.88 32.34 36.99
C SER A 46 -39.01 31.20 37.51
N ALA A 47 -38.13 30.62 36.69
CA ALA A 47 -37.31 29.45 37.02
C ALA A 47 -35.93 29.83 37.61
N LEU A 48 -35.34 30.95 37.16
CA LEU A 48 -34.03 31.43 37.62
C LEU A 48 -33.93 31.62 39.16
N PRO A 49 -34.95 32.16 39.87
CA PRO A 49 -34.89 32.29 41.33
C PRO A 49 -34.81 30.94 42.05
N PHE A 50 -35.40 29.88 41.48
CA PHE A 50 -35.26 28.54 42.05
C PHE A 50 -33.83 28.03 41.92
N LEU A 51 -33.13 28.30 40.81
CA LEU A 51 -31.71 27.96 40.67
C LEU A 51 -30.84 28.71 41.67
N ASP A 52 -31.13 30.00 41.89
CA ASP A 52 -30.43 30.80 42.90
C ASP A 52 -30.62 30.21 44.32
N LEU A 53 -31.84 29.76 44.66
CA LEU A 53 -32.13 29.10 45.94
C LEU A 53 -31.41 27.76 46.13
N HIS A 54 -31.11 27.04 45.04
CA HIS A 54 -30.34 25.80 45.05
C HIS A 54 -28.81 26.06 44.98
N GLY A 55 -28.39 27.32 45.01
CA GLY A 55 -26.98 27.71 44.97
C GLY A 55 -26.30 27.46 43.63
N THR A 56 -27.06 27.28 42.55
CA THR A 56 -26.50 27.08 41.20
C THR A 56 -26.18 28.43 40.57
N PRO A 57 -24.91 28.72 40.22
CA PRO A 57 -24.56 29.96 39.54
C PRO A 57 -25.26 30.08 38.18
N ARG A 58 -25.88 31.23 37.91
CA ARG A 58 -26.57 31.48 36.62
C ARG A 58 -25.65 31.30 35.41
N LEU A 59 -24.35 31.58 35.55
CA LEU A 59 -23.36 31.33 34.51
C LEU A 59 -23.31 29.85 34.12
N GLU A 60 -23.23 28.95 35.10
CA GLU A 60 -23.19 27.50 34.87
C GLU A 60 -24.47 27.01 34.20
N PHE A 61 -25.63 27.53 34.63
CA PHE A 61 -26.89 27.24 33.97
C PHE A 61 -26.90 27.68 32.49
N HIS A 62 -26.54 28.93 32.20
CA HIS A 62 -26.52 29.42 30.82
C HIS A 62 -25.47 28.72 29.94
N GLN A 63 -24.32 28.35 30.50
CA GLN A 63 -23.33 27.51 29.82
C GLN A 63 -23.91 26.13 29.48
N SER A 64 -24.59 25.49 30.44
CA SER A 64 -25.23 24.19 30.21
C SER A 64 -26.32 24.26 29.14
N VAL A 65 -27.17 25.29 29.18
CA VAL A 65 -28.20 25.52 28.16
C VAL A 65 -27.56 25.75 26.79
N PHE A 66 -26.47 26.53 26.74
CA PHE A 66 -25.76 26.80 25.50
C PHE A 66 -25.16 25.51 24.90
N ASP A 67 -24.51 24.68 25.72
CA ASP A 67 -23.95 23.39 25.28
C ASP A 67 -25.04 22.47 24.75
N GLU A 68 -26.18 22.36 25.44
CA GLU A 68 -27.34 21.58 25.01
C GLU A 68 -27.93 22.09 23.68
N LEU A 69 -28.00 23.42 23.50
CA LEU A 69 -28.46 24.03 22.25
C LEU A 69 -27.50 23.78 21.10
N ARG A 70 -26.19 23.87 21.35
CA ARG A 70 -25.14 23.54 20.38
C ARG A 70 -25.28 22.10 19.93
N ASP A 71 -25.41 21.18 20.86
CA ASP A 71 -25.47 19.74 20.57
C ASP A 71 -26.74 19.39 19.79
N LYS A 72 -27.90 19.95 20.19
CA LYS A 72 -29.16 19.84 19.40
C LYS A 72 -29.05 20.44 18.01
N LEU A 73 -28.35 21.56 17.85
CA LEU A 73 -28.14 22.17 16.54
C LEU A 73 -27.26 21.28 15.66
N MET A 74 -26.18 20.70 16.20
CA MET A 74 -25.33 19.75 15.47
C MET A 74 -26.08 18.49 15.05
N GLU A 75 -26.94 17.95 15.92
CA GLU A 75 -27.81 16.82 15.61
C GLU A 75 -28.77 17.18 14.47
N ARG A 76 -29.43 18.34 14.57
CA ARG A 76 -30.35 18.82 13.53
C ARG A 76 -29.67 19.06 12.19
N VAL A 77 -28.42 19.57 12.19
CA VAL A 77 -27.61 19.69 10.97
C VAL A 77 -27.38 18.33 10.32
N ALA A 78 -27.04 17.30 11.10
CA ALA A 78 -26.89 15.94 10.58
C ALA A 78 -28.22 15.40 10.02
N THR A 79 -29.33 15.61 10.71
CA THR A 79 -30.67 15.20 10.23
C THR A 79 -31.04 15.88 8.91
N ILE A 80 -30.76 17.17 8.77
CA ILE A 80 -31.01 17.93 7.53
C ILE A 80 -30.15 17.38 6.39
N ALA A 81 -28.87 17.09 6.66
CA ALA A 81 -27.95 16.57 5.67
C ALA A 81 -28.38 15.19 5.11
N GLU A 82 -28.89 14.31 5.99
CA GLU A 82 -29.36 12.97 5.62
C GLU A 82 -30.77 12.97 5.00
N GLY A 83 -31.58 13.98 5.28
CA GLY A 83 -32.95 14.12 4.78
C GLY A 83 -33.03 14.23 3.25
N LYS A 84 -34.15 13.86 2.63
CA LYS A 84 -34.35 13.89 1.16
C LYS A 84 -34.92 15.21 0.62
N ASP A 85 -34.85 16.27 1.41
CA ASP A 85 -35.36 17.59 1.03
C ASP A 85 -34.45 18.23 -0.03
N GLU A 86 -35.02 18.68 -1.15
CA GLU A 86 -34.28 19.31 -2.25
C GLU A 86 -33.59 20.62 -1.79
N GLU A 87 -34.17 21.34 -0.82
CA GLU A 87 -33.61 22.58 -0.28
C GLU A 87 -32.63 22.37 0.89
N ARG A 88 -32.33 21.13 1.26
CA ARG A 88 -31.49 20.82 2.44
C ARG A 88 -30.14 21.54 2.40
N TYR A 89 -29.49 21.57 1.23
CA TYR A 89 -28.19 22.21 1.09
C TYR A 89 -28.28 23.73 1.11
N GLY A 90 -29.36 24.32 0.58
CA GLY A 90 -29.63 25.76 0.71
C GLY A 90 -29.76 26.17 2.18
N LYS A 91 -30.49 25.38 3.00
CA LYS A 91 -30.61 25.61 4.44
C LYS A 91 -29.26 25.52 5.17
N LEU A 92 -28.40 24.59 4.78
CA LEU A 92 -27.06 24.44 5.33
C LEU A 92 -26.12 25.58 4.90
N GLU A 93 -26.22 26.05 3.65
CA GLU A 93 -25.48 27.22 3.17
C GLU A 93 -25.88 28.49 3.90
N GLU A 94 -27.17 28.73 4.10
CA GLU A 94 -27.67 29.86 4.89
C GLU A 94 -27.17 29.80 6.35
N LEU A 95 -27.21 28.62 6.97
CA LEU A 95 -26.67 28.44 8.32
C LEU A 95 -25.16 28.68 8.34
N LEU A 96 -24.43 28.26 7.31
CA LEU A 96 -23.00 28.52 7.18
C LEU A 96 -22.72 30.01 7.04
N GLU A 97 -23.48 30.77 6.24
CA GLU A 97 -23.30 32.23 6.15
C GLU A 97 -23.45 32.92 7.51
N LYS A 98 -24.44 32.51 8.32
CA LYS A 98 -24.67 33.09 9.66
C LYS A 98 -23.63 32.68 10.70
N SER A 99 -23.14 31.44 10.63
CA SER A 99 -22.27 30.87 11.66
C SER A 99 -20.77 31.03 11.37
N PHE A 100 -20.37 31.14 10.10
CA PHE A 100 -18.95 31.20 9.73
C PHE A 100 -18.18 32.42 10.28
N PRO A 101 -18.76 33.63 10.45
CA PRO A 101 -18.08 34.72 11.16
C PRO A 101 -17.59 34.34 12.56
N LEU A 102 -18.26 33.38 13.20
CA LEU A 102 -17.95 32.86 14.55
C LEU A 102 -17.07 31.61 14.51
N VAL A 103 -16.47 31.23 13.38
CA VAL A 103 -15.68 29.98 13.25
C VAL A 103 -14.49 29.89 14.20
N LYS A 104 -13.97 31.04 14.66
CA LYS A 104 -12.88 31.11 15.65
C LYS A 104 -13.35 31.05 17.10
N MET A 105 -14.66 31.08 17.35
CA MET A 105 -15.24 30.98 18.68
C MET A 105 -15.38 29.50 19.07
N PRO A 106 -14.64 29.01 20.08
CA PRO A 106 -14.58 27.57 20.39
C PRO A 106 -15.93 26.92 20.66
N SER A 107 -16.89 27.67 21.19
CA SER A 107 -18.22 27.17 21.54
C SER A 107 -19.16 27.03 20.33
N ILE A 108 -18.92 27.74 19.22
CA ILE A 108 -19.71 27.66 17.97
C ILE A 108 -18.97 26.93 16.85
N GLN A 109 -17.63 26.90 16.89
CA GLN A 109 -16.80 26.21 15.91
C GLN A 109 -17.28 24.77 15.58
N PRO A 110 -17.70 23.92 16.54
CA PRO A 110 -18.21 22.58 16.23
C PRO A 110 -19.40 22.60 15.27
N VAL A 111 -20.30 23.57 15.41
CA VAL A 111 -21.45 23.74 14.52
C VAL A 111 -20.99 24.10 13.11
N VAL A 112 -20.06 25.07 12.97
CA VAL A 112 -19.51 25.47 11.68
C VAL A 112 -18.83 24.28 10.98
N MET A 113 -18.02 23.53 11.72
CA MET A 113 -17.34 22.35 11.20
C MET A 113 -18.31 21.26 10.76
N GLN A 114 -19.38 21.04 11.53
CA GLN A 114 -20.43 20.08 11.19
C GLN A 114 -21.17 20.48 9.91
N VAL A 115 -21.48 21.77 9.73
CA VAL A 115 -22.11 22.26 8.50
C VAL A 115 -21.18 22.12 7.30
N LEU A 116 -19.91 22.52 7.43
CA LEU A 116 -18.91 22.39 6.37
C LEU A 116 -18.75 20.95 5.91
N LYS A 117 -18.73 19.98 6.85
CA LYS A 117 -18.60 18.55 6.56
C LYS A 117 -19.69 18.02 5.62
N HIS A 118 -20.93 18.47 5.79
CA HIS A 118 -22.09 17.96 5.08
C HIS A 118 -22.39 18.71 3.77
N LEU A 119 -21.73 19.82 3.51
CA LEU A 119 -21.91 20.57 2.28
C LEU A 119 -21.13 19.91 1.12
N PRO A 120 -21.81 19.51 0.03
CA PRO A 120 -21.16 18.86 -1.11
C PRO A 120 -20.20 19.82 -1.84
N LYS A 121 -20.49 21.12 -1.79
CA LYS A 121 -19.65 22.18 -2.35
C LYS A 121 -19.64 23.38 -1.41
N VAL A 122 -18.56 23.55 -0.66
CA VAL A 122 -18.34 24.71 0.20
C VAL A 122 -17.95 25.91 -0.66
N PRO A 123 -18.45 27.12 -0.37
CA PRO A 123 -18.03 28.33 -1.07
C PRO A 123 -16.51 28.53 -1.04
N GLU A 124 -15.91 28.78 -2.22
CA GLU A 124 -14.46 28.87 -2.38
C GLU A 124 -13.80 29.92 -1.48
N LYS A 125 -14.50 31.05 -1.23
CA LYS A 125 -14.05 32.09 -0.30
C LYS A 125 -13.84 31.55 1.12
N LYS A 126 -14.73 30.67 1.59
CA LYS A 126 -14.65 30.07 2.93
C LYS A 126 -13.55 29.00 2.99
N LEU A 127 -13.40 28.20 1.93
CA LEU A 127 -12.29 27.24 1.82
C LEU A 127 -10.92 27.93 1.87
N LYS A 128 -10.76 29.07 1.18
CA LYS A 128 -9.53 29.89 1.23
C LYS A 128 -9.23 30.39 2.65
N LEU A 129 -10.24 30.82 3.40
CA LEU A 129 -10.09 31.26 4.78
C LEU A 129 -9.70 30.09 5.72
N VAL A 130 -10.32 28.92 5.54
CA VAL A 130 -9.96 27.70 6.27
C VAL A 130 -8.52 27.27 5.95
N MET A 131 -8.14 27.27 4.68
CA MET A 131 -6.79 26.87 4.24
C MET A 131 -5.70 27.81 4.76
N ALA A 132 -6.00 29.11 4.89
CA ALA A 132 -5.05 30.09 5.40
C ALA A 132 -4.81 29.98 6.92
N ASP A 133 -5.74 29.36 7.66
CA ASP A 133 -5.67 29.22 9.11
C ASP A 133 -5.35 27.76 9.50
N LYS A 134 -4.12 27.53 9.97
CA LYS A 134 -3.62 26.20 10.31
C LYS A 134 -4.45 25.51 11.40
N GLU A 135 -4.98 26.26 12.36
CA GLU A 135 -5.78 25.68 13.43
C GLU A 135 -7.13 25.21 12.88
N LEU A 136 -7.81 26.05 12.09
CA LEU A 136 -9.08 25.69 11.45
C LEU A 136 -8.92 24.50 10.50
N TYR A 137 -7.88 24.52 9.66
CA TYR A 137 -7.59 23.41 8.74
C TYR A 137 -7.37 22.09 9.49
N LYS A 138 -6.67 22.11 10.63
CA LYS A 138 -6.41 20.90 11.42
C LYS A 138 -7.69 20.23 11.92
N VAL A 139 -8.66 21.00 12.41
CA VAL A 139 -9.94 20.49 12.95
C VAL A 139 -10.97 20.14 11.87
N CYS A 140 -10.75 20.56 10.63
CA CYS A 140 -11.67 20.27 9.53
C CYS A 140 -11.77 18.76 9.24
N ALA A 141 -13.00 18.32 9.00
CA ALA A 141 -13.28 16.96 8.56
C ALA A 141 -12.65 16.68 7.18
N VAL A 142 -12.36 15.41 6.89
CA VAL A 142 -11.66 15.01 5.66
C VAL A 142 -12.47 15.41 4.42
N GLU A 143 -13.80 15.42 4.51
CA GLU A 143 -14.72 15.82 3.44
C GLU A 143 -14.49 17.25 2.98
N VAL A 144 -14.20 18.16 3.93
CA VAL A 144 -13.86 19.56 3.65
C VAL A 144 -12.45 19.64 3.05
N LYS A 145 -11.49 18.91 3.64
CA LYS A 145 -10.11 18.88 3.16
C LYS A 145 -10.02 18.36 1.72
N ARG A 146 -10.81 17.35 1.34
CA ARG A 146 -10.92 16.85 -0.05
C ARG A 146 -11.26 17.95 -1.04
N GLN A 147 -12.18 18.85 -0.67
CA GLN A 147 -12.57 19.97 -1.53
C GLN A 147 -11.44 21.01 -1.69
N ILE A 148 -10.52 21.09 -0.73
CA ILE A 148 -9.31 21.92 -0.83
C ILE A 148 -8.25 21.20 -1.67
N TRP A 149 -7.99 19.93 -1.36
CA TRP A 149 -6.95 19.12 -1.99
C TRP A 149 -7.13 18.93 -3.49
N GLN A 150 -8.37 18.80 -3.97
CA GLN A 150 -8.66 18.56 -5.39
C GLN A 150 -8.16 19.68 -6.32
N ASP A 151 -7.95 20.89 -5.77
CA ASP A 151 -7.46 22.06 -6.49
C ASP A 151 -6.08 22.53 -5.96
N ASN A 152 -5.47 21.80 -5.01
CA ASN A 152 -4.17 22.12 -4.42
C ASN A 152 -3.29 20.86 -4.27
N GLN A 153 -2.58 20.52 -5.36
CA GLN A 153 -1.75 19.32 -5.43
C GLN A 153 -0.59 19.30 -4.46
N ALA A 154 0.06 20.45 -4.22
CA ALA A 154 1.18 20.53 -3.29
C ALA A 154 0.72 20.19 -1.87
N LEU A 155 -0.37 20.81 -1.41
CA LEU A 155 -0.91 20.55 -0.07
C LEU A 155 -1.36 19.09 0.09
N PHE A 156 -1.99 18.50 -0.92
CA PHE A 156 -2.37 17.09 -0.86
C PHE A 156 -1.14 16.16 -0.86
N GLY A 157 -0.12 16.50 -1.64
CA GLY A 157 1.17 15.80 -1.65
C GLY A 157 1.84 15.81 -0.27
N ASP A 158 1.81 16.94 0.43
CA ASP A 158 2.37 17.06 1.79
C ASP A 158 1.65 16.18 2.82
N GLU A 159 0.33 15.98 2.68
CA GLU A 159 -0.47 15.10 3.56
C GLU A 159 -0.27 13.61 3.23
N VAL A 160 -0.12 13.27 1.95
CA VAL A 160 -0.01 11.88 1.48
C VAL A 160 1.42 11.34 1.58
N SER A 161 2.44 12.17 1.34
CA SER A 161 3.85 11.77 1.31
C SER A 161 4.33 11.04 2.58
N PRO A 162 4.00 11.49 3.82
CA PRO A 162 4.34 10.76 5.03
C PRO A 162 3.74 9.34 5.06
N LEU A 163 2.49 9.19 4.60
CA LEU A 163 1.83 7.88 4.55
C LEU A 163 2.51 6.95 3.54
N LEU A 164 2.89 7.46 2.37
CA LEU A 164 3.60 6.68 1.36
C LEU A 164 4.98 6.22 1.85
N LYS A 165 5.69 7.05 2.61
CA LYS A 165 6.96 6.66 3.25
C LYS A 165 6.74 5.63 4.34
N GLN A 166 5.74 5.84 5.20
CA GLN A 166 5.36 4.90 6.25
C GLN A 166 5.06 3.52 5.67
N TYR A 167 4.32 3.44 4.56
CA TYR A 167 3.99 2.17 3.92
C TYR A 167 5.23 1.37 3.52
N ILE A 168 6.24 2.03 2.94
CA ILE A 168 7.48 1.36 2.53
C ILE A 168 8.24 0.85 3.76
N VAL A 169 8.37 1.69 4.79
CA VAL A 169 9.05 1.31 6.05
C VAL A 169 8.37 0.10 6.70
N GLU A 170 7.03 0.05 6.68
CA GLU A 170 6.27 -1.11 7.20
C GLU A 170 6.53 -2.39 6.38
N LYS A 171 6.67 -2.30 5.06
CA LYS A 171 7.00 -3.45 4.20
C LYS A 171 8.42 -3.93 4.40
N GLU A 172 9.38 -3.02 4.51
CA GLU A 172 10.78 -3.35 4.81
C GLU A 172 10.90 -3.98 6.20
N ALA A 173 10.22 -3.43 7.21
CA ALA A 173 10.19 -4.02 8.55
C ALA A 173 9.62 -5.45 8.56
N ALA A 174 8.62 -5.74 7.72
CA ALA A 174 8.09 -7.09 7.57
C ALA A 174 9.07 -8.07 6.87
N LEU A 175 10.01 -7.57 6.07
CA LEU A 175 11.05 -8.38 5.43
C LEU A 175 12.24 -8.65 6.36
N PHE A 176 12.58 -7.69 7.24
CA PHE A 176 13.74 -7.78 8.13
C PHE A 176 13.40 -8.07 9.60
N SER A 177 12.18 -8.53 9.88
CA SER A 177 11.77 -8.89 11.24
C SER A 177 12.54 -10.11 11.75
N SER A 178 13.04 -10.05 12.98
CA SER A 178 13.74 -11.16 13.65
C SER A 178 12.86 -12.40 13.86
N ASP A 179 11.54 -12.25 13.86
CA ASP A 179 10.61 -13.38 13.93
C ASP A 179 10.38 -13.97 12.54
N LEU A 180 11.38 -14.67 11.99
CA LEU A 180 11.27 -15.43 10.73
C LEU A 180 10.37 -16.66 10.91
N SER A 181 9.06 -16.42 10.99
CA SER A 181 8.08 -17.50 10.96
C SER A 181 7.69 -17.82 9.53
N ILE A 182 7.86 -19.07 9.13
CA ILE A 182 7.48 -19.55 7.79
C ILE A 182 5.96 -19.61 7.64
N LEU A 183 5.26 -19.75 8.76
CA LEU A 183 3.81 -19.63 8.83
C LEU A 183 3.36 -18.18 8.59
N HIS A 184 4.20 -17.20 8.94
CA HIS A 184 3.96 -15.77 8.79
C HIS A 184 5.03 -15.06 7.92
N ASN A 185 5.32 -15.63 6.75
CA ASN A 185 6.23 -15.00 5.80
C ASN A 185 5.59 -13.80 5.08
N PHE A 186 6.39 -13.05 4.32
CA PHE A 186 5.93 -11.88 3.54
C PHE A 186 4.68 -12.12 2.68
N PHE A 187 4.51 -13.33 2.11
CA PHE A 187 3.36 -13.71 1.28
C PHE A 187 2.20 -14.35 2.05
N SER A 188 2.31 -14.52 3.38
CA SER A 188 1.24 -15.09 4.22
C SER A 188 -0.02 -14.22 4.33
N PRO A 189 0.06 -12.88 4.43
CA PRO A 189 -1.13 -12.04 4.55
C PRO A 189 -2.06 -12.15 3.34
N SER A 190 -3.32 -12.51 3.59
CA SER A 190 -4.36 -12.53 2.55
C SER A 190 -4.59 -11.14 1.96
N PRO A 191 -5.06 -11.01 0.71
CA PRO A 191 -5.32 -9.70 0.12
C PRO A 191 -6.23 -8.81 0.96
N LYS A 192 -7.29 -9.38 1.55
CA LYS A 192 -8.20 -8.66 2.45
C LYS A 192 -7.49 -8.13 3.70
N ALA A 193 -6.60 -8.94 4.30
CA ALA A 193 -5.86 -8.53 5.50
C ALA A 193 -4.89 -7.39 5.19
N ARG A 194 -4.19 -7.43 4.05
CA ARG A 194 -3.25 -6.36 3.66
C ARG A 194 -3.93 -5.00 3.51
N ARG A 195 -5.16 -4.99 2.97
CA ARG A 195 -5.97 -3.78 2.82
C ARG A 195 -6.48 -3.18 4.13
N GLN A 196 -6.38 -3.90 5.25
CA GLN A 196 -6.69 -3.36 6.58
C GLN A 196 -5.52 -2.58 7.20
N GLY A 197 -4.39 -2.48 6.50
CA GLY A 197 -3.25 -1.67 6.95
C GLY A 197 -3.63 -0.20 7.12
N GLU A 198 -3.09 0.44 8.15
CA GLU A 198 -3.43 1.81 8.55
C GLU A 198 -3.25 2.80 7.39
N VAL A 199 -2.15 2.71 6.66
CA VAL A 199 -1.87 3.58 5.51
C VAL A 199 -2.92 3.43 4.41
N VAL A 200 -3.28 2.18 4.05
CA VAL A 200 -4.26 1.93 2.99
C VAL A 200 -5.61 2.50 3.39
N LEU A 201 -6.08 2.23 4.62
CA LEU A 201 -7.33 2.76 5.12
C LEU A 201 -7.36 4.29 5.17
N LYS A 202 -6.27 4.93 5.61
CA LYS A 202 -6.15 6.38 5.63
C LYS A 202 -6.17 6.98 4.23
N LEU A 203 -5.43 6.41 3.27
CA LEU A 203 -5.44 6.89 1.89
C LEU A 203 -6.82 6.74 1.24
N THR A 204 -7.47 5.59 1.43
CA THR A 204 -8.85 5.34 0.99
C THR A 204 -9.80 6.37 1.59
N GLN A 205 -9.66 6.67 2.90
CA GLN A 205 -10.43 7.73 3.55
C GLN A 205 -10.09 9.11 3.01
N MET A 206 -8.83 9.44 2.73
CA MET A 206 -8.48 10.76 2.19
C MET A 206 -9.06 10.96 0.80
N ILE A 207 -9.05 9.94 -0.06
CA ILE A 207 -9.58 10.00 -1.43
C ILE A 207 -11.12 10.02 -1.44
N GLY A 208 -11.76 9.14 -0.67
CA GLY A 208 -13.21 8.96 -0.70
C GLY A 208 -13.73 8.67 -2.10
N LYS A 209 -14.69 9.47 -2.57
CA LYS A 209 -15.32 9.34 -3.90
C LYS A 209 -14.68 10.26 -4.96
N ASN A 210 -13.61 10.99 -4.63
CA ASN A 210 -13.06 12.01 -5.50
C ASN A 210 -12.05 11.41 -6.50
N VAL A 211 -12.45 11.32 -7.76
CA VAL A 211 -11.63 10.76 -8.85
C VAL A 211 -10.32 11.54 -9.06
N LYS A 212 -10.33 12.88 -8.93
CA LYS A 212 -9.11 13.68 -9.10
C LYS A 212 -8.07 13.34 -8.05
N LEU A 213 -8.48 13.21 -6.79
CA LEU A 213 -7.56 12.85 -5.70
C LEU A 213 -7.01 11.43 -5.89
N TYR A 214 -7.84 10.51 -6.37
CA TYR A 214 -7.41 9.17 -6.73
C TYR A 214 -6.30 9.22 -7.81
N ASP A 215 -6.55 9.92 -8.92
CA ASP A 215 -5.60 10.08 -10.01
C ASP A 215 -4.28 10.72 -9.55
N MET A 216 -4.34 11.70 -8.64
CA MET A 216 -3.17 12.33 -8.05
C MET A 216 -2.34 11.34 -7.23
N VAL A 217 -2.98 10.48 -6.42
CA VAL A 217 -2.26 9.41 -5.71
C VAL A 217 -1.62 8.45 -6.71
N LEU A 218 -2.32 8.05 -7.77
CA LEU A 218 -1.74 7.20 -8.80
C LEU A 218 -0.52 7.84 -9.46
N GLN A 219 -0.55 9.15 -9.73
CA GLN A 219 0.59 9.90 -10.25
C GLN A 219 1.76 9.92 -9.27
N PHE A 220 1.51 10.08 -7.97
CA PHE A 220 2.54 9.98 -6.94
C PHE A 220 3.15 8.58 -6.90
N LEU A 221 2.35 7.52 -6.95
CA LEU A 221 2.84 6.14 -6.96
C LEU A 221 3.73 5.85 -8.18
N ARG A 222 3.32 6.29 -9.38
CA ARG A 222 4.14 6.16 -10.61
C ARG A 222 5.47 6.91 -10.46
N THR A 223 5.42 8.14 -9.97
CA THR A 223 6.62 8.98 -9.78
C THR A 223 7.60 8.35 -8.79
N LEU A 224 7.09 7.86 -7.66
CA LEU A 224 7.91 7.22 -6.62
C LEU A 224 8.45 5.87 -7.11
N PHE A 225 7.64 5.08 -7.82
CA PHE A 225 8.10 3.84 -8.44
C PHE A 225 9.27 4.09 -9.41
N LEU A 226 9.15 5.12 -10.26
CA LEU A 226 10.23 5.49 -11.19
C LEU A 226 11.50 5.94 -10.45
N ARG A 227 11.36 6.84 -9.47
CA ARG A 227 12.50 7.43 -8.75
C ARG A 227 13.22 6.44 -7.83
N THR A 228 12.49 5.54 -7.19
CA THR A 228 13.04 4.65 -6.13
C THR A 228 13.25 3.22 -6.60
N ARG A 229 12.61 2.81 -7.70
CA ARG A 229 12.50 1.39 -8.14
C ARG A 229 11.86 0.47 -7.10
N ASN A 230 11.18 1.01 -6.08
CA ASN A 230 10.55 0.20 -5.06
C ASN A 230 9.19 -0.34 -5.54
N VAL A 231 9.13 -1.66 -5.75
CA VAL A 231 7.95 -2.38 -6.25
C VAL A 231 6.77 -2.36 -5.27
N HIS A 232 6.95 -2.01 -4.00
CA HIS A 232 5.84 -1.92 -3.05
C HIS A 232 4.86 -0.77 -3.37
N TYR A 233 5.27 0.24 -4.15
CA TYR A 233 4.33 1.21 -4.70
C TYR A 233 3.34 0.58 -5.70
N CYS A 234 3.76 -0.47 -6.41
CA CYS A 234 2.90 -1.29 -7.26
C CYS A 234 1.91 -2.12 -6.43
N THR A 235 2.34 -2.69 -5.31
CA THR A 235 1.45 -3.32 -4.32
C THR A 235 0.40 -2.33 -3.81
N LEU A 236 0.83 -1.12 -3.42
CA LEU A 236 -0.08 -0.09 -2.91
C LEU A 236 -1.10 0.36 -3.97
N ARG A 237 -0.70 0.45 -5.25
CA ARG A 237 -1.61 0.73 -6.38
C ARG A 237 -2.76 -0.28 -6.46
N ALA A 238 -2.47 -1.57 -6.33
CA ALA A 238 -3.46 -2.64 -6.37
C ALA A 238 -4.32 -2.67 -5.09
N GLU A 239 -3.68 -2.57 -3.91
CA GLU A 239 -4.37 -2.58 -2.61
C GLU A 239 -5.33 -1.41 -2.46
N LEU A 240 -4.96 -0.21 -2.90
CA LEU A 240 -5.81 0.97 -2.84
C LEU A 240 -7.05 0.82 -3.73
N LEU A 241 -6.90 0.34 -4.97
CA LEU A 241 -8.02 0.11 -5.87
C LEU A 241 -8.99 -0.95 -5.30
N MET A 242 -8.45 -2.02 -4.72
CA MET A 242 -9.26 -3.06 -4.09
C MET A 242 -9.87 -2.61 -2.75
N SER A 243 -9.25 -1.68 -2.03
CA SER A 243 -9.83 -1.07 -0.83
C SER A 243 -11.03 -0.21 -1.16
N LEU A 244 -10.97 0.58 -2.25
CA LEU A 244 -12.10 1.35 -2.76
C LEU A 244 -13.23 0.45 -3.28
N HIS A 245 -12.88 -0.69 -3.90
CA HIS A 245 -13.84 -1.71 -4.31
C HIS A 245 -14.56 -2.33 -3.10
N ASP A 246 -13.83 -2.69 -2.04
CA ASP A 246 -14.42 -3.27 -0.82
C ASP A 246 -15.40 -2.31 -0.11
N LEU A 247 -15.30 -1.00 -0.38
CA LEU A 247 -16.21 0.05 0.12
C LEU A 247 -17.32 0.42 -0.87
N ASP A 248 -17.47 -0.30 -1.98
CA ASP A 248 -18.47 -0.06 -3.03
C ASP A 248 -18.40 1.37 -3.65
N ILE A 249 -17.20 1.93 -3.77
CA ILE A 249 -17.00 3.26 -4.36
C ILE A 249 -17.00 3.16 -5.90
N SER A 250 -18.21 3.14 -6.46
CA SER A 250 -18.46 3.00 -7.90
C SER A 250 -17.91 4.16 -8.74
N GLU A 251 -17.85 5.36 -8.17
CA GLU A 251 -17.39 6.59 -8.84
C GLU A 251 -15.94 6.47 -9.33
N ILE A 252 -15.11 5.69 -8.63
CA ILE A 252 -13.73 5.40 -9.01
C ILE A 252 -13.63 4.05 -9.72
N CYS A 253 -14.24 2.99 -9.16
CA CYS A 253 -14.09 1.63 -9.71
C CYS A 253 -14.66 1.49 -11.13
N SER A 254 -15.69 2.26 -11.49
CA SER A 254 -16.29 2.20 -12.83
C SER A 254 -15.45 2.89 -13.92
N VAL A 255 -14.56 3.81 -13.52
CA VAL A 255 -13.72 4.59 -14.44
C VAL A 255 -12.28 4.09 -14.48
N ASP A 256 -11.78 3.42 -13.44
CA ASP A 256 -10.44 2.82 -13.46
C ASP A 256 -10.42 1.61 -14.43
N PRO A 257 -9.64 1.69 -15.53
CA PRO A 257 -9.60 0.64 -16.56
C PRO A 257 -8.97 -0.67 -16.07
N CYS A 258 -8.20 -0.63 -14.98
CA CYS A 258 -7.54 -1.78 -14.38
C CYS A 258 -8.40 -2.49 -13.34
N HIS A 259 -9.59 -1.96 -12.97
CA HIS A 259 -10.42 -2.49 -11.88
C HIS A 259 -10.74 -3.98 -12.04
N LYS A 260 -11.31 -4.38 -13.18
CA LYS A 260 -11.72 -5.78 -13.41
C LYS A 260 -10.53 -6.73 -13.47
N PHE A 261 -9.42 -6.28 -14.07
CA PHE A 261 -8.18 -7.05 -14.15
C PHE A 261 -7.61 -7.28 -12.75
N THR A 262 -7.48 -6.22 -11.95
CA THR A 262 -6.97 -6.28 -10.57
C THR A 262 -7.85 -7.16 -9.72
N TRP A 263 -9.18 -7.07 -9.84
CA TRP A 263 -10.10 -7.90 -9.08
C TRP A 263 -9.99 -9.39 -9.45
N CYS A 264 -9.83 -9.70 -10.74
CA CYS A 264 -9.59 -11.06 -11.21
C CYS A 264 -8.25 -11.60 -10.68
N LEU A 265 -7.19 -10.79 -10.73
CA LEU A 265 -5.88 -11.15 -10.23
C LEU A 265 -5.84 -11.30 -8.70
N ASP A 266 -6.58 -10.46 -7.95
CA ASP A 266 -6.71 -10.55 -6.49
C ASP A 266 -7.32 -11.90 -6.07
N ALA A 267 -8.25 -12.42 -6.87
CA ALA A 267 -8.77 -13.77 -6.67
C ALA A 267 -7.69 -14.84 -6.89
N CYS A 268 -6.88 -14.73 -7.95
CA CYS A 268 -5.76 -15.65 -8.18
C CYS A 268 -4.72 -15.60 -7.05
N ILE A 269 -4.39 -14.40 -6.54
CA ILE A 269 -3.46 -14.22 -5.42
C ILE A 269 -4.00 -14.90 -4.16
N ARG A 270 -5.30 -14.77 -3.89
CA ARG A 270 -5.94 -15.43 -2.74
C ARG A 270 -5.87 -16.96 -2.85
N GLU A 271 -6.17 -17.52 -4.03
CA GLU A 271 -6.10 -18.97 -4.28
C GLU A 271 -4.66 -19.47 -4.50
N LYS A 272 -3.68 -18.57 -4.62
CA LYS A 272 -2.26 -18.84 -4.94
C LYS A 272 -2.07 -19.62 -6.26
N PHE A 273 -3.02 -19.49 -7.18
CA PHE A 273 -3.00 -20.16 -8.47
C PHE A 273 -3.88 -19.44 -9.50
N VAL A 274 -3.46 -19.50 -10.76
CA VAL A 274 -4.25 -19.03 -11.92
C VAL A 274 -4.82 -20.22 -12.67
N ASP A 275 -6.12 -20.48 -12.51
CA ASP A 275 -6.82 -21.52 -13.26
C ASP A 275 -7.16 -21.12 -14.70
N ALA A 276 -7.48 -22.11 -15.55
CA ALA A 276 -7.79 -21.89 -16.97
C ALA A 276 -8.99 -20.98 -17.25
N LYS A 277 -9.92 -20.79 -16.29
CA LYS A 277 -11.02 -19.84 -16.43
C LYS A 277 -10.50 -18.42 -16.18
N ARG A 278 -9.79 -18.22 -15.08
CA ARG A 278 -9.17 -16.94 -14.71
C ARG A 278 -8.11 -16.50 -15.72
N ALA A 279 -7.31 -17.43 -16.24
CA ALA A 279 -6.37 -17.19 -17.32
C ALA A 279 -7.07 -16.55 -18.53
N ARG A 280 -8.17 -17.15 -19.01
CA ARG A 280 -8.96 -16.60 -20.13
C ARG A 280 -9.57 -15.22 -19.82
N GLU A 281 -10.04 -14.99 -18.59
CA GLU A 281 -10.54 -13.68 -18.16
C GLU A 281 -9.41 -12.62 -18.19
N LEU A 282 -8.25 -12.93 -17.59
CA LEU A 282 -7.07 -12.06 -17.55
C LEU A 282 -6.55 -11.76 -18.97
N GLN A 283 -6.48 -12.78 -19.82
CA GLN A 283 -6.12 -12.63 -21.22
C GLN A 283 -7.10 -11.70 -21.95
N GLY A 284 -8.41 -11.89 -21.75
CA GLY A 284 -9.44 -11.05 -22.37
C GLY A 284 -9.32 -9.58 -21.96
N PHE A 285 -8.88 -9.28 -20.74
CA PHE A 285 -8.61 -7.90 -20.31
C PHE A 285 -7.37 -7.30 -20.99
N LEU A 286 -6.28 -8.07 -21.11
CA LEU A 286 -5.07 -7.62 -21.81
C LEU A 286 -5.32 -7.40 -23.30
N ASP A 287 -5.98 -8.35 -23.96
CA ASP A 287 -6.33 -8.27 -25.39
C ASP A 287 -7.41 -7.20 -25.66
N GLY A 288 -8.18 -6.83 -24.63
CA GLY A 288 -9.21 -5.81 -24.68
C GLY A 288 -8.70 -4.37 -24.66
N VAL A 289 -7.39 -4.14 -24.46
CA VAL A 289 -6.81 -2.79 -24.50
C VAL A 289 -6.90 -2.23 -25.91
N LYS A 290 -7.68 -1.14 -26.06
CA LYS A 290 -7.94 -0.53 -27.37
C LYS A 290 -6.76 0.30 -27.84
N LYS A 291 -6.57 0.34 -29.17
CA LYS A 291 -5.62 1.25 -29.83
C LYS A 291 -5.92 2.70 -29.42
N GLY A 292 -4.90 3.42 -28.99
CA GLY A 292 -5.03 4.79 -28.43
C GLY A 292 -5.36 4.87 -26.93
N GLN A 293 -5.61 3.73 -26.26
CA GLN A 293 -5.70 3.62 -24.79
C GLN A 293 -4.53 2.80 -24.23
N GLU A 294 -3.43 2.75 -24.97
CA GLU A 294 -2.27 1.90 -24.66
C GLU A 294 -1.66 2.25 -23.30
N GLN A 295 -1.79 3.50 -22.83
CA GLN A 295 -1.36 3.94 -21.49
C GLN A 295 -1.85 3.06 -20.35
N VAL A 296 -3.02 2.41 -20.51
CA VAL A 296 -3.57 1.44 -19.55
C VAL A 296 -2.60 0.27 -19.32
N LEU A 297 -1.82 -0.13 -20.34
CA LEU A 297 -0.80 -1.16 -20.19
C LEU A 297 0.25 -0.79 -19.14
N GLY A 298 0.58 0.49 -18.96
CA GLY A 298 1.52 0.91 -17.93
C GLY A 298 1.01 0.59 -16.52
N ASP A 299 -0.27 0.88 -16.26
CA ASP A 299 -0.90 0.59 -14.96
C ASP A 299 -1.11 -0.91 -14.75
N LEU A 300 -1.54 -1.64 -15.79
CA LEU A 300 -1.63 -3.11 -15.73
C LEU A 300 -0.27 -3.75 -15.46
N SER A 301 0.80 -3.21 -16.06
CA SER A 301 2.17 -3.63 -15.82
C SER A 301 2.60 -3.35 -14.38
N MET A 302 2.25 -2.18 -13.80
CA MET A 302 2.48 -1.95 -12.37
C MET A 302 1.77 -2.99 -11.52
N ILE A 303 0.49 -3.26 -11.77
CA ILE A 303 -0.27 -4.27 -11.01
C ILE A 303 0.39 -5.65 -11.11
N LEU A 304 0.96 -6.00 -12.27
CA LEU A 304 1.70 -7.24 -12.46
C LEU A 304 3.10 -7.25 -11.86
N CYS A 305 3.70 -6.08 -11.66
CA CYS A 305 4.96 -5.88 -10.96
C CYS A 305 4.82 -5.97 -9.43
N ASP A 306 3.58 -6.05 -8.91
CA ASP A 306 3.32 -6.36 -7.50
C ASP A 306 3.94 -7.72 -7.13
N PRO A 307 4.81 -7.80 -6.09
CA PRO A 307 5.42 -9.05 -5.67
C PRO A 307 4.42 -10.20 -5.41
N PHE A 308 3.21 -9.91 -4.92
CA PHE A 308 2.19 -10.94 -4.70
C PHE A 308 1.64 -11.50 -6.03
N ALA A 309 1.48 -10.65 -7.04
CA ALA A 309 1.12 -11.05 -8.39
C ALA A 309 2.24 -11.89 -9.02
N CYS A 310 3.48 -11.40 -9.02
CA CYS A 310 4.66 -12.12 -9.50
C CYS A 310 4.75 -13.53 -8.89
N ASN A 311 4.73 -13.62 -7.56
CA ASN A 311 4.78 -14.91 -6.85
C ASN A 311 3.66 -15.86 -7.31
N THR A 312 2.43 -15.36 -7.44
CA THR A 312 1.29 -16.19 -7.88
C THR A 312 1.47 -16.69 -9.32
N LEU A 313 1.95 -15.84 -10.22
CA LEU A 313 2.19 -16.18 -11.62
C LEU A 313 3.31 -17.21 -11.76
N VAL A 314 4.41 -17.06 -11.01
CA VAL A 314 5.52 -18.03 -11.05
C VAL A 314 5.13 -19.37 -10.43
N LEU A 315 4.44 -19.38 -9.29
CA LEU A 315 3.91 -20.62 -8.70
C LEU A 315 2.97 -21.34 -9.67
N SER A 316 2.11 -20.60 -10.37
CA SER A 316 1.23 -21.15 -11.40
C SER A 316 2.03 -21.69 -12.60
N THR A 317 3.13 -21.03 -12.97
CA THR A 317 4.04 -21.45 -14.05
C THR A 317 4.70 -22.79 -13.71
N VAL A 318 5.28 -22.91 -12.51
CA VAL A 318 5.90 -24.16 -12.04
C VAL A 318 4.88 -25.29 -11.99
N ARG A 319 3.66 -25.03 -11.52
CA ARG A 319 2.60 -26.04 -11.48
C ARG A 319 2.18 -26.49 -12.88
N ASN A 320 2.03 -25.55 -13.82
CA ASN A 320 1.74 -25.88 -15.22
C ASN A 320 2.85 -26.74 -15.83
N LEU A 321 4.13 -26.43 -15.56
CA LEU A 321 5.25 -27.25 -16.02
C LEU A 321 5.18 -28.69 -15.47
N GLN A 322 4.83 -28.86 -14.19
CA GLN A 322 4.64 -30.18 -13.57
C GLN A 322 3.43 -30.94 -14.15
N GLU A 323 2.33 -30.24 -14.43
CA GLU A 323 1.14 -30.82 -15.08
C GLU A 323 1.46 -31.28 -16.51
N LEU A 324 2.23 -30.50 -17.27
CA LEU A 324 2.67 -30.85 -18.62
C LEU A 324 3.57 -32.09 -18.65
N LEU A 325 4.47 -32.23 -17.68
CA LEU A 325 5.27 -33.46 -17.51
C LEU A 325 4.38 -34.68 -17.29
N SER A 326 3.28 -34.53 -16.53
CA SER A 326 2.34 -35.63 -16.26
C SER A 326 1.51 -36.01 -17.49
N GLN A 327 1.44 -35.15 -18.51
CA GLN A 327 0.64 -35.32 -19.71
C GLN A 327 1.49 -35.58 -20.97
N ASP A 328 2.81 -35.71 -20.83
CA ASP A 328 3.78 -35.81 -21.93
C ASP A 328 3.61 -34.69 -22.98
N ALA A 329 3.23 -33.49 -22.54
CA ALA A 329 2.92 -32.34 -23.38
C ALA A 329 4.06 -31.30 -23.38
N LEU A 330 4.23 -30.58 -24.50
CA LEU A 330 5.29 -29.59 -24.63
C LEU A 330 4.86 -28.22 -24.04
N PRO A 331 5.77 -27.47 -23.39
CA PRO A 331 5.49 -26.12 -22.86
C PRO A 331 4.84 -25.16 -23.86
N ARG A 332 5.32 -25.16 -25.11
CA ARG A 332 4.84 -24.26 -26.16
C ARG A 332 3.37 -24.50 -26.56
N ASP A 333 2.84 -25.68 -26.28
CA ASP A 333 1.48 -26.07 -26.67
C ASP A 333 0.45 -25.69 -25.58
N SER A 334 0.91 -25.21 -24.40
CA SER A 334 0.05 -24.73 -23.33
C SER A 334 -0.24 -23.23 -23.47
N PRO A 335 -1.49 -22.83 -23.81
CA PRO A 335 -1.85 -21.42 -23.90
C PRO A 335 -1.81 -20.74 -22.54
N ASP A 336 -2.15 -21.45 -21.46
CA ASP A 336 -2.13 -20.93 -20.10
C ASP A 336 -0.69 -20.60 -19.66
N LEU A 337 0.27 -21.48 -19.98
CA LEU A 337 1.69 -21.21 -19.71
C LEU A 337 2.20 -20.00 -20.49
N MET A 338 1.84 -19.89 -21.77
CA MET A 338 2.22 -18.75 -22.60
C MET A 338 1.65 -17.42 -22.07
N LEU A 339 0.42 -17.44 -21.54
CA LEU A 339 -0.17 -16.28 -20.90
C LEU A 339 0.57 -15.90 -19.61
N LEU A 340 0.90 -16.87 -18.75
CA LEU A 340 1.64 -16.60 -17.52
C LEU A 340 3.00 -15.94 -17.81
N LEU A 341 3.71 -16.42 -18.82
CA LEU A 341 4.99 -15.84 -19.27
C LEU A 341 4.82 -14.43 -19.84
N ARG A 342 3.74 -14.19 -20.61
CA ARG A 342 3.38 -12.84 -21.10
C ARG A 342 3.11 -11.88 -19.94
N MET A 343 2.35 -12.30 -18.94
CA MET A 343 2.02 -11.49 -17.76
C MET A 343 3.26 -11.18 -16.91
N LEU A 344 4.14 -12.16 -16.68
CA LEU A 344 5.43 -11.95 -16.01
C LEU A 344 6.29 -10.96 -16.79
N SER A 345 6.43 -11.13 -18.10
CA SER A 345 7.19 -10.23 -18.96
C SER A 345 6.65 -8.80 -18.91
N LEU A 346 5.32 -8.64 -18.90
CA LEU A 346 4.65 -7.35 -18.79
C LEU A 346 4.93 -6.68 -17.43
N GLY A 347 4.80 -7.43 -16.33
CA GLY A 347 5.11 -6.92 -14.98
C GLY A 347 6.57 -6.51 -14.82
N GLN A 348 7.50 -7.31 -15.33
CA GLN A 348 8.92 -6.98 -15.30
C GLN A 348 9.24 -5.73 -16.16
N GLY A 349 8.55 -5.55 -17.30
CA GLY A 349 8.68 -4.37 -18.15
C GLY A 349 8.00 -3.09 -17.62
N ALA A 350 7.37 -3.12 -16.44
CA ALA A 350 6.57 -1.99 -15.94
C ALA A 350 7.39 -0.71 -15.79
N TRP A 351 8.59 -0.78 -15.20
CA TRP A 351 9.43 0.40 -14.99
C TRP A 351 9.82 1.04 -16.33
N ASP A 352 10.35 0.23 -17.26
CA ASP A 352 10.79 0.70 -18.58
C ASP A 352 9.64 1.29 -19.40
N MET A 353 8.45 0.68 -19.32
CA MET A 353 7.26 1.13 -20.02
C MET A 353 6.79 2.51 -19.53
N ILE A 354 6.82 2.72 -18.21
CA ILE A 354 6.38 3.97 -17.60
C ILE A 354 7.44 5.06 -17.78
N ASP A 355 8.73 4.73 -17.68
CA ASP A 355 9.82 5.68 -17.89
C ASP A 355 9.86 6.17 -19.34
N SER A 356 9.84 5.24 -20.30
CA SER A 356 9.91 5.55 -21.73
C SER A 356 8.62 6.13 -22.31
N GLN A 357 7.49 5.97 -21.61
CA GLN A 357 6.14 6.28 -22.11
C GLN A 357 5.79 5.53 -23.41
N VAL A 358 6.47 4.41 -23.68
CA VAL A 358 6.18 3.54 -24.82
C VAL A 358 5.36 2.35 -24.34
N PHE A 359 4.04 2.52 -24.40
CA PHE A 359 3.08 1.52 -23.91
C PHE A 359 2.85 0.40 -24.91
N LYS A 360 3.79 -0.54 -24.96
CA LYS A 360 3.73 -1.73 -25.80
C LYS A 360 4.11 -2.94 -24.99
N GLU A 361 3.44 -4.05 -25.27
CA GLU A 361 3.78 -5.31 -24.63
C GLU A 361 5.21 -5.72 -25.01
N PRO A 362 6.04 -6.10 -24.02
CA PRO A 362 7.32 -6.71 -24.27
C PRO A 362 7.15 -8.00 -25.08
N ARG A 363 8.03 -8.23 -26.05
CA ARG A 363 8.03 -9.49 -26.81
C ARG A 363 8.64 -10.58 -25.96
N LEU A 364 7.89 -11.64 -25.70
CA LEU A 364 8.45 -12.86 -25.11
C LEU A 364 9.46 -13.47 -26.10
N GLU A 365 10.71 -13.59 -25.65
CA GLU A 365 11.76 -14.20 -26.46
C GLU A 365 11.44 -15.68 -26.71
N LEU A 366 11.42 -16.07 -27.99
CA LEU A 366 11.10 -17.45 -28.38
C LEU A 366 12.04 -18.46 -27.72
N GLU A 367 13.30 -18.07 -27.50
CA GLU A 367 14.29 -18.95 -26.89
C GLU A 367 13.98 -19.28 -25.42
N VAL A 368 13.26 -18.43 -24.70
CA VAL A 368 12.77 -18.76 -23.35
C VAL A 368 11.85 -19.99 -23.44
N VAL A 369 10.96 -20.02 -24.42
CA VAL A 369 10.01 -21.13 -24.61
C VAL A 369 10.68 -22.38 -25.18
N THR A 370 11.59 -22.21 -26.14
CA THR A 370 12.16 -23.35 -26.90
C THR A 370 13.46 -23.91 -26.31
N ARG A 371 14.16 -23.17 -25.44
CA ARG A 371 15.43 -23.60 -24.84
C ARG A 371 15.40 -23.58 -23.32
N PHE A 372 14.99 -22.46 -22.71
CA PHE A 372 14.95 -22.37 -21.25
C PHE A 372 13.90 -23.29 -20.64
N LEU A 373 12.63 -23.25 -21.08
CA LEU A 373 11.59 -24.11 -20.50
C LEU A 373 11.91 -25.61 -20.62
N PRO A 374 12.43 -26.15 -21.74
CA PRO A 374 12.91 -27.53 -21.79
C PRO A 374 14.07 -27.81 -20.84
N ALA A 375 15.04 -26.90 -20.72
CA ALA A 375 16.14 -27.05 -19.76
C ALA A 375 15.63 -27.06 -18.31
N MET A 376 14.70 -26.16 -17.99
CA MET A 376 14.01 -26.10 -16.71
C MET A 376 13.20 -27.37 -16.43
N LEU A 377 12.47 -27.90 -17.42
CA LEU A 377 11.77 -29.17 -17.31
C LEU A 377 12.74 -30.34 -17.02
N SER A 378 13.92 -30.36 -17.64
CA SER A 378 14.94 -31.36 -17.32
C SER A 378 15.34 -31.32 -15.84
N VAL A 379 15.57 -30.12 -15.29
CA VAL A 379 15.86 -29.93 -13.86
C VAL A 379 14.71 -30.44 -13.00
N VAL A 380 13.46 -30.12 -13.36
CA VAL A 380 12.25 -30.57 -12.64
C VAL A 380 12.10 -32.09 -12.67
N VAL A 381 12.37 -32.73 -13.82
CA VAL A 381 12.33 -34.19 -13.96
C VAL A 381 13.39 -34.84 -13.08
N ASP A 382 14.63 -34.35 -13.11
CA ASP A 382 15.71 -34.87 -12.24
C ASP A 382 15.29 -34.88 -10.76
N ASP A 383 14.72 -33.75 -10.30
CA ASP A 383 14.27 -33.58 -8.91
C ASP A 383 13.10 -34.50 -8.57
N TYR A 384 12.14 -34.63 -9.50
CA TYR A 384 10.97 -35.48 -9.31
C TYR A 384 11.33 -36.96 -9.30
N THR A 385 12.14 -37.42 -10.27
CA THR A 385 12.60 -38.81 -10.36
C THR A 385 13.32 -39.23 -9.09
N PHE A 386 14.20 -38.39 -8.56
CA PHE A 386 14.91 -38.70 -7.32
C PHE A 386 13.97 -38.72 -6.10
N THR A 387 13.01 -37.80 -6.04
CA THR A 387 11.99 -37.78 -4.97
C THR A 387 11.13 -39.05 -4.98
N VAL A 388 10.78 -39.56 -6.16
CA VAL A 388 10.06 -40.83 -6.32
C VAL A 388 10.94 -42.01 -5.90
N GLU A 389 12.18 -42.05 -6.35
CA GLU A 389 13.16 -43.11 -6.03
C GLU A 389 13.35 -43.29 -4.52
N GLN A 390 13.44 -42.18 -3.77
CA GLN A 390 13.59 -42.23 -2.32
C GLN A 390 12.40 -42.89 -1.61
N LYS A 391 11.20 -42.80 -2.21
CA LYS A 391 9.94 -43.37 -1.69
C LYS A 391 9.73 -44.83 -2.08
N LEU A 392 10.51 -45.38 -3.02
CA LEU A 392 10.42 -46.78 -3.41
C LEU A 392 10.87 -47.73 -2.27
N PRO A 393 10.32 -48.95 -2.19
CA PRO A 393 10.83 -49.99 -1.30
C PRO A 393 12.31 -50.29 -1.55
N SER A 394 13.05 -50.69 -0.52
CA SER A 394 14.50 -50.94 -0.57
C SER A 394 14.96 -51.89 -1.69
N GLU A 395 14.09 -52.81 -2.10
CA GLU A 395 14.35 -53.82 -3.13
C GLU A 395 14.20 -53.27 -4.56
N GLU A 396 13.48 -52.16 -4.73
CA GLU A 396 13.21 -51.50 -6.02
C GLU A 396 14.10 -50.27 -6.24
N LYS A 397 14.91 -49.88 -5.23
CA LYS A 397 15.84 -48.76 -5.35
C LYS A 397 17.00 -49.11 -6.27
N THR A 398 17.07 -48.39 -7.37
CA THR A 398 18.23 -48.25 -8.25
C THR A 398 19.30 -47.39 -7.58
N SER A 399 20.58 -47.66 -7.82
CA SER A 399 21.70 -46.81 -7.37
C SER A 399 21.83 -45.52 -8.19
N LEU A 400 20.75 -44.75 -8.30
CA LEU A 400 20.71 -43.47 -9.00
C LEU A 400 21.50 -42.42 -8.23
N THR A 401 22.57 -41.92 -8.85
CA THR A 401 23.33 -40.78 -8.32
C THR A 401 22.59 -39.49 -8.68
N TYR A 402 22.42 -38.61 -7.70
CA TYR A 402 21.77 -37.33 -7.92
C TYR A 402 22.61 -36.48 -8.90
N PRO A 403 22.00 -35.89 -9.96
CA PRO A 403 22.75 -35.07 -10.92
C PRO A 403 23.35 -33.84 -10.24
N THR A 404 24.64 -33.58 -10.44
CA THR A 404 25.31 -32.42 -9.84
C THR A 404 25.40 -31.23 -10.80
N ALA A 405 25.32 -31.46 -12.11
CA ALA A 405 25.36 -30.42 -13.12
C ALA A 405 23.96 -29.91 -13.47
N LEU A 406 23.86 -28.61 -13.76
CA LEU A 406 22.69 -27.99 -14.38
C LEU A 406 22.90 -27.89 -15.90
N PRO A 407 21.83 -27.93 -16.71
CA PRO A 407 21.94 -27.71 -18.15
C PRO A 407 22.54 -26.33 -18.45
N ASP A 408 23.50 -26.23 -19.38
CA ASP A 408 24.15 -24.94 -19.73
C ASP A 408 23.14 -23.85 -20.12
N ALA A 409 22.08 -24.26 -20.84
CA ALA A 409 21.00 -23.35 -21.22
C ALA A 409 20.30 -22.76 -19.99
N PHE A 410 20.11 -23.53 -18.92
CA PHE A 410 19.48 -23.05 -17.69
C PHE A 410 20.30 -21.89 -17.08
N ASN A 411 21.60 -22.12 -16.84
CA ASN A 411 22.49 -21.10 -16.26
C ASN A 411 22.57 -19.85 -17.13
N LYS A 412 22.73 -20.03 -18.45
CA LYS A 412 22.79 -18.93 -19.40
C LYS A 412 21.55 -18.02 -19.33
N TYR A 413 20.35 -18.60 -19.32
CA TYR A 413 19.13 -17.80 -19.29
C TYR A 413 18.85 -17.17 -17.92
N LEU A 414 19.34 -17.75 -16.81
CA LEU A 414 19.29 -17.07 -15.50
C LEU A 414 20.11 -15.77 -15.50
N GLN A 415 21.21 -15.73 -16.26
CA GLN A 415 22.07 -14.55 -16.41
C GLN A 415 21.49 -13.52 -17.38
N GLU A 416 20.98 -13.98 -18.53
CA GLU A 416 20.65 -13.12 -19.67
C GLU A 416 19.19 -12.68 -19.71
N ASN A 417 18.25 -13.44 -19.12
CA ASN A 417 16.82 -13.20 -19.28
C ASN A 417 16.09 -13.03 -17.94
N ARG A 418 15.44 -11.87 -17.76
CA ARG A 418 14.73 -11.50 -16.53
C ARG A 418 13.59 -12.45 -16.15
N VAL A 419 12.80 -12.92 -17.12
CA VAL A 419 11.67 -13.84 -16.86
C VAL A 419 12.18 -15.23 -16.47
N ALA A 420 13.19 -15.73 -17.18
CA ALA A 420 13.83 -17.00 -16.86
C ALA A 420 14.47 -16.98 -15.46
N CYS A 421 15.17 -15.89 -15.13
CA CYS A 421 15.74 -15.66 -13.81
C CYS A 421 14.66 -15.72 -12.71
N GLU A 422 13.54 -15.01 -12.88
CA GLU A 422 12.47 -15.01 -11.89
C GLU A 422 11.86 -16.41 -11.69
N ILE A 423 11.64 -17.16 -12.76
CA ILE A 423 11.17 -18.55 -12.69
C ILE A 423 12.17 -19.43 -11.93
N GLY A 424 13.47 -19.31 -12.22
CA GLY A 424 14.52 -20.08 -11.54
C GLY A 424 14.64 -19.78 -10.05
N LEU A 425 14.54 -18.51 -9.67
CA LEU A 425 14.56 -18.09 -8.27
C LEU A 425 13.39 -18.68 -7.48
N TYR A 426 12.17 -18.48 -7.95
CA TYR A 426 10.99 -18.99 -7.25
C TYR A 426 10.87 -20.51 -7.31
N TYR A 427 11.42 -21.17 -8.32
CA TYR A 427 11.60 -22.61 -8.29
C TYR A 427 12.56 -23.06 -7.20
N THR A 428 13.68 -22.35 -7.00
CA THR A 428 14.60 -22.61 -5.89
C THR A 428 13.89 -22.44 -4.54
N LEU A 429 13.03 -21.42 -4.39
CA LEU A 429 12.18 -21.28 -3.19
C LEU A 429 11.19 -22.45 -3.03
N HIS A 430 10.60 -22.94 -4.14
CA HIS A 430 9.72 -24.11 -4.12
C HIS A 430 10.46 -25.37 -3.65
N ILE A 431 11.67 -25.60 -4.14
CA ILE A 431 12.55 -26.68 -3.72
C ILE A 431 12.97 -26.53 -2.25
N ALA A 432 13.30 -25.31 -1.81
CA ALA A 432 13.62 -25.01 -0.42
C ALA A 432 12.45 -25.36 0.51
N LYS A 433 11.23 -25.00 0.11
CA LYS A 433 10.00 -25.37 0.82
C LYS A 433 9.77 -26.89 0.88
N GLN A 434 10.18 -27.64 -0.13
CA GLN A 434 10.13 -29.11 -0.15
C GLN A 434 11.24 -29.76 0.68
N ARG A 435 12.20 -28.99 1.22
CA ARG A 435 13.35 -29.47 1.99
C ARG A 435 14.25 -30.44 1.22
N ASN A 436 14.34 -30.28 -0.11
CA ASN A 436 15.20 -31.12 -0.95
C ASN A 436 16.62 -30.53 -0.98
N LYS A 437 17.47 -31.00 -0.05
CA LYS A 437 18.86 -30.51 0.10
C LYS A 437 19.73 -30.70 -1.14
N ASN A 438 19.59 -31.82 -1.85
CA ASN A 438 20.43 -32.14 -3.00
C ASN A 438 20.17 -31.17 -4.15
N ALA A 439 18.90 -30.83 -4.37
CA ALA A 439 18.50 -29.83 -5.34
C ALA A 439 18.96 -28.42 -4.95
N LEU A 440 18.93 -28.07 -3.67
CA LEU A 440 19.47 -26.80 -3.19
C LEU A 440 20.98 -26.69 -3.39
N GLN A 441 21.75 -27.74 -3.08
CA GLN A 441 23.21 -27.76 -3.31
C GLN A 441 23.55 -27.56 -4.80
N ARG A 442 22.72 -28.10 -5.69
CA ARG A 442 22.86 -27.92 -7.14
C ARG A 442 22.47 -26.52 -7.62
N LEU A 443 21.37 -25.96 -7.10
CA LEU A 443 20.77 -24.73 -7.61
C LEU A 443 21.40 -23.45 -7.05
N LEU A 444 21.72 -23.41 -5.76
CA LEU A 444 22.20 -22.17 -5.11
C LEU A 444 23.46 -21.57 -5.74
N PRO A 445 24.50 -22.37 -6.12
CA PRO A 445 25.68 -21.80 -6.77
C PRO A 445 25.39 -21.14 -8.11
N ALA A 446 24.39 -21.63 -8.85
CA ALA A 446 23.99 -21.04 -10.12
C ALA A 446 23.25 -19.69 -9.97
N LEU A 447 22.82 -19.32 -8.76
CA LEU A 447 22.10 -18.08 -8.50
C LEU A 447 23.02 -16.87 -8.25
N VAL A 448 24.33 -17.09 -8.06
CA VAL A 448 25.29 -15.99 -7.81
C VAL A 448 25.34 -15.02 -8.97
N GLU A 449 25.49 -15.54 -10.19
CA GLU A 449 25.49 -14.75 -11.41
C GLU A 449 24.08 -14.77 -11.99
N THR A 450 23.17 -13.97 -11.44
CA THR A 450 21.81 -13.83 -11.97
C THR A 450 21.62 -12.47 -12.64
N HIS A 451 20.66 -12.41 -13.56
CA HIS A 451 20.29 -11.19 -14.27
C HIS A 451 20.05 -10.03 -13.27
N ASN A 452 20.83 -8.95 -13.41
CA ASN A 452 20.79 -7.77 -12.52
C ASN A 452 20.80 -8.10 -11.01
N GLU A 453 21.49 -9.17 -10.60
CA GLU A 453 21.61 -9.58 -9.20
C GLU A 453 20.25 -9.83 -8.52
N MET A 454 19.24 -10.30 -9.27
CA MET A 454 17.89 -10.56 -8.77
C MET A 454 17.85 -11.58 -7.62
N ALA A 455 18.81 -12.52 -7.55
CA ALA A 455 18.93 -13.45 -6.43
C ALA A 455 19.24 -12.77 -5.09
N PHE A 456 19.67 -11.50 -5.12
CA PHE A 456 19.98 -10.72 -3.93
C PHE A 456 18.92 -9.66 -3.62
N GLY A 457 17.70 -9.83 -4.14
CA GLY A 457 16.55 -9.03 -3.78
C GLY A 457 15.96 -9.44 -2.43
N ASP A 458 15.50 -8.46 -1.66
CA ASP A 458 15.09 -8.61 -0.26
C ASP A 458 13.99 -9.67 -0.06
N ILE A 459 12.98 -9.69 -0.94
CA ILE A 459 11.85 -10.64 -0.84
C ILE A 459 12.33 -12.07 -1.05
N PHE A 460 13.18 -12.31 -2.05
CA PHE A 460 13.71 -13.65 -2.31
C PHE A 460 14.60 -14.11 -1.16
N LEU A 461 15.51 -13.24 -0.70
CA LEU A 461 16.40 -13.55 0.42
C LEU A 461 15.64 -13.82 1.71
N HIS A 462 14.63 -13.01 2.05
CA HIS A 462 13.76 -13.24 3.21
C HIS A 462 13.14 -14.65 3.19
N LEU A 463 12.57 -15.05 2.05
CA LEU A 463 11.91 -16.35 1.90
C LEU A 463 12.90 -17.51 1.89
N LEU A 464 14.03 -17.35 1.20
CA LEU A 464 15.07 -18.37 1.16
C LEU A 464 15.63 -18.60 2.56
N THR A 465 15.94 -17.53 3.28
CA THR A 465 16.42 -17.57 4.68
C THR A 465 15.44 -18.32 5.57
N GLY A 466 14.16 -17.95 5.52
CA GLY A 466 13.13 -18.65 6.28
C GLY A 466 13.02 -20.15 5.93
N HIS A 467 13.23 -20.54 4.67
CA HIS A 467 13.25 -21.97 4.32
C HIS A 467 14.52 -22.69 4.76
N LEU A 468 15.68 -22.03 4.70
CA LEU A 468 16.96 -22.58 5.13
C LEU A 468 17.01 -22.82 6.65
N THR A 469 16.37 -21.98 7.48
CA THR A 469 16.33 -22.21 8.93
C THR A 469 15.62 -23.53 9.31
N LEU A 470 14.72 -24.06 8.48
CA LEU A 470 14.11 -25.39 8.69
C LEU A 470 15.01 -26.57 8.33
N LEU A 471 16.17 -26.31 7.73
CA LEU A 471 17.15 -27.30 7.33
C LEU A 471 18.35 -27.30 8.29
N SER A 472 18.15 -26.89 9.55
CA SER A 472 19.21 -26.80 10.56
C SER A 472 20.00 -28.10 10.70
N ASP A 473 19.34 -29.26 10.60
CA ASP A 473 19.99 -30.59 10.61
C ASP A 473 20.98 -30.80 9.45
N GLU A 474 20.73 -30.21 8.28
CA GLU A 474 21.53 -30.42 7.06
C GLU A 474 22.82 -29.60 7.05
N PHE A 475 22.88 -28.52 7.85
CA PHE A 475 24.10 -27.73 8.09
C PHE A 475 25.17 -28.49 8.89
N GLY A 476 24.89 -29.72 9.34
CA GLY A 476 25.92 -30.62 9.88
C GLY A 476 26.89 -31.15 8.81
N THR A 477 26.57 -31.03 7.52
CA THR A 477 27.42 -31.52 6.41
C THR A 477 28.26 -30.40 5.78
N GLU A 478 29.54 -30.68 5.52
CA GLU A 478 30.48 -29.71 4.92
C GLU A 478 30.02 -29.30 3.52
N GLU A 479 29.50 -30.24 2.73
CA GLU A 479 29.04 -29.99 1.36
C GLU A 479 27.83 -29.04 1.32
N PHE A 480 26.89 -29.17 2.26
CA PHE A 480 25.73 -28.27 2.33
C PHE A 480 26.13 -26.89 2.81
N CYS A 481 26.98 -26.80 3.83
CA CYS A 481 27.53 -25.53 4.31
C CYS A 481 28.29 -24.80 3.20
N SER A 482 29.18 -25.48 2.48
CA SER A 482 29.95 -24.86 1.39
C SER A 482 29.05 -24.41 0.24
N ALA A 483 28.04 -25.19 -0.14
CA ALA A 483 27.09 -24.76 -1.19
C ALA A 483 26.27 -23.52 -0.81
N VAL A 484 25.82 -23.41 0.44
CA VAL A 484 25.00 -22.28 0.92
C VAL A 484 25.85 -21.04 1.19
N PHE A 485 26.94 -21.19 1.95
CA PHE A 485 27.77 -20.06 2.35
C PHE A 485 28.77 -19.69 1.26
N ASP A 486 29.72 -20.55 0.92
CA ASP A 486 30.77 -20.23 -0.06
C ASP A 486 30.18 -20.07 -1.48
N GLY A 487 29.27 -20.98 -1.83
CA GLY A 487 28.67 -21.08 -3.15
C GLY A 487 27.62 -20.02 -3.44
N PHE A 488 27.03 -19.36 -2.43
CA PHE A 488 25.96 -18.37 -2.65
C PHE A 488 26.06 -17.12 -1.77
N LEU A 489 25.92 -17.25 -0.44
CA LEU A 489 25.78 -16.08 0.45
C LEU A 489 27.07 -15.24 0.55
N LEU A 490 28.24 -15.87 0.59
CA LEU A 490 29.53 -15.20 0.71
C LEU A 490 30.04 -14.64 -0.61
N ALA A 491 29.60 -15.18 -1.74
CA ALA A 491 29.97 -14.71 -3.07
C ALA A 491 29.53 -13.25 -3.34
N SER A 492 28.60 -12.71 -2.55
CA SER A 492 28.11 -11.33 -2.68
C SER A 492 27.94 -10.60 -1.34
N PHE A 493 28.72 -10.98 -0.32
CA PHE A 493 28.61 -10.51 1.08
C PHE A 493 28.75 -8.98 1.32
N SER A 494 28.93 -8.16 0.29
CA SER A 494 29.11 -6.71 0.43
C SER A 494 27.83 -5.95 0.86
N ARG A 495 26.67 -6.60 0.94
CA ARG A 495 25.36 -5.96 1.17
C ARG A 495 24.88 -6.08 2.62
N SER A 496 24.25 -5.03 3.14
CA SER A 496 23.69 -4.96 4.49
C SER A 496 22.63 -6.04 4.76
N VAL A 497 21.79 -6.36 3.76
CA VAL A 497 20.75 -7.39 3.86
C VAL A 497 21.35 -8.79 3.96
N LEU A 498 22.39 -9.07 3.19
CA LEU A 498 23.10 -10.36 3.26
C LEU A 498 23.79 -10.55 4.61
N SER A 499 24.32 -9.47 5.17
CA SER A 499 24.86 -9.46 6.52
C SER A 499 23.79 -9.85 7.57
N TRP A 500 22.56 -9.35 7.47
CA TRP A 500 21.45 -9.77 8.34
C TRP A 500 21.05 -11.24 8.11
N VAL A 501 20.85 -11.65 6.85
CA VAL A 501 20.50 -13.03 6.46
C VAL A 501 21.50 -14.03 7.02
N VAL A 502 22.79 -13.74 6.86
CA VAL A 502 23.86 -14.64 7.33
C VAL A 502 23.91 -14.69 8.85
N GLN A 503 23.73 -13.55 9.54
CA GLN A 503 23.65 -13.55 11.00
C GLN A 503 22.50 -14.41 11.52
N GLU A 504 21.34 -14.33 10.87
CA GLU A 504 20.12 -14.99 11.28
C GLU A 504 20.14 -16.51 11.02
N ILE A 505 20.62 -16.94 9.84
CA ILE A 505 20.84 -18.39 9.57
C ILE A 505 21.81 -18.94 10.59
N THR A 506 22.92 -18.25 10.81
CA THR A 506 23.98 -18.79 11.66
C THR A 506 23.59 -18.79 13.13
N ALA A 507 22.82 -17.81 13.61
CA ALA A 507 22.24 -17.84 14.95
C ALA A 507 21.33 -19.06 15.13
N ASN A 508 20.37 -19.28 14.24
CA ASN A 508 19.43 -20.40 14.35
C ASN A 508 20.14 -21.77 14.27
N VAL A 509 21.11 -21.93 13.37
CA VAL A 509 21.90 -23.18 13.25
C VAL A 509 22.79 -23.41 14.48
N ALA A 510 23.43 -22.36 15.02
CA ALA A 510 24.30 -22.46 16.19
C ALA A 510 23.56 -22.73 17.50
N PHE A 511 22.31 -22.28 17.64
CA PHE A 511 21.49 -22.48 18.84
C PHE A 511 20.72 -23.81 18.86
N GLU A 512 20.32 -24.36 17.71
CA GLU A 512 19.51 -25.59 17.66
C GLU A 512 20.32 -26.89 17.64
N THR A 513 21.56 -26.87 17.15
CA THR A 513 22.37 -28.09 17.01
C THR A 513 23.57 -28.08 17.96
N ASP A 514 23.96 -29.27 18.45
CA ASP A 514 25.27 -29.53 19.07
C ASP A 514 26.35 -29.43 17.95
N SER A 515 26.45 -28.22 17.41
CA SER A 515 26.99 -27.92 16.09
C SER A 515 28.49 -28.19 16.03
N SER A 516 28.93 -28.72 14.88
CA SER A 516 30.33 -28.87 14.48
C SER A 516 31.13 -27.60 14.83
N GLU A 517 32.34 -27.76 15.37
CA GLU A 517 33.26 -26.64 15.66
C GLU A 517 33.40 -25.68 14.46
N GLN A 518 33.31 -26.21 13.24
CA GLN A 518 33.41 -25.45 12.00
C GLN A 518 32.28 -24.42 11.81
N VAL A 519 31.04 -24.75 12.21
CA VAL A 519 29.89 -23.82 12.10
C VAL A 519 30.01 -22.70 13.13
N LYS A 520 30.52 -23.02 14.33
CA LYS A 520 30.81 -22.05 15.40
C LYS A 520 31.98 -21.13 15.03
N GLU A 521 32.99 -21.67 14.36
CA GLU A 521 34.11 -20.89 13.82
C GLU A 521 33.65 -19.97 12.69
N LEU A 522 32.82 -20.47 11.75
CA LEU A 522 32.24 -19.67 10.67
C LEU A 522 31.39 -18.53 11.24
N TYR A 523 30.55 -18.80 12.24
CA TYR A 523 29.77 -17.78 12.96
C TYR A 523 30.65 -16.68 13.56
N THR A 524 31.74 -17.08 14.20
CA THR A 524 32.67 -16.14 14.85
C THR A 524 33.38 -15.28 13.81
N GLN A 525 33.91 -15.88 12.75
CA GLN A 525 34.57 -15.17 11.64
C GLN A 525 33.60 -14.22 10.90
N LEU A 526 32.34 -14.65 10.71
CA LEU A 526 31.29 -13.83 10.13
C LEU A 526 30.96 -12.64 11.01
N THR A 527 30.74 -12.87 12.31
CA THR A 527 30.45 -11.81 13.30
C THR A 527 31.57 -10.78 13.35
N GLU A 528 32.83 -11.22 13.34
CA GLU A 528 34.01 -10.34 13.32
C GLU A 528 34.08 -9.48 12.03
N LYS A 529 33.85 -10.07 10.85
CA LYS A 529 33.80 -9.33 9.58
C LYS A 529 32.66 -8.28 9.55
N LEU A 530 31.54 -8.59 10.18
CA LEU A 530 30.35 -7.76 10.26
C LEU A 530 30.56 -6.57 11.22
N GLU A 531 31.20 -6.80 12.38
CA GLU A 531 31.61 -5.73 13.29
C GLU A 531 32.67 -4.80 12.68
N ALA A 532 33.56 -5.34 11.84
CA ALA A 532 34.53 -4.54 11.11
C ALA A 532 33.87 -3.60 10.09
N GLN A 533 32.75 -4.00 9.47
CA GLN A 533 31.97 -3.14 8.56
C GLN A 533 31.20 -2.03 9.29
N LYS A 534 30.65 -2.30 10.48
CA LYS A 534 29.94 -1.29 11.30
C LYS A 534 30.83 -0.13 11.77
N LYS A 535 32.17 -0.29 11.76
CA LYS A 535 33.14 0.73 12.19
C LYS A 535 33.50 1.76 11.11
N SER A 536 33.04 1.60 9.86
CA SER A 536 33.15 2.67 8.85
C SER A 536 31.90 3.53 8.86
N PRO A 537 31.98 4.84 9.16
CA PRO A 537 30.82 5.71 9.07
C PRO A 537 30.46 5.91 7.60
N ALA A 538 29.28 5.45 7.19
CA ALA A 538 28.63 5.99 6.01
C ALA A 538 28.31 7.47 6.30
N GLN A 539 28.75 8.38 5.44
CA GLN A 539 28.26 9.76 5.48
C GLN A 539 26.73 9.71 5.34
N PRO A 540 25.98 10.50 6.13
CA PRO A 540 24.56 10.65 5.88
C PRO A 540 24.43 11.31 4.51
N ASP A 541 24.01 10.55 3.49
CA ASP A 541 23.55 11.13 2.25
C ASP A 541 22.42 12.09 2.61
N GLU A 542 22.66 13.38 2.38
CA GLU A 542 21.63 14.41 2.45
C GLU A 542 20.48 13.93 1.58
N ALA A 543 19.31 13.70 2.22
CA ALA A 543 18.11 13.33 1.51
C ALA A 543 17.89 14.35 0.39
N PRO A 544 17.82 13.93 -0.89
CA PRO A 544 17.52 14.87 -1.95
C PRO A 544 16.18 15.50 -1.60
N SER A 545 16.15 16.83 -1.51
CA SER A 545 14.93 17.60 -1.34
C SER A 545 13.90 17.03 -2.31
N LEU A 546 12.71 16.70 -1.79
CA LEU A 546 11.53 16.35 -2.57
C LEU A 546 11.09 17.58 -3.38
N ASP A 547 11.91 17.99 -4.34
CA ASP A 547 11.45 18.78 -5.45
C ASP A 547 10.70 17.78 -6.33
N LEU A 548 9.36 17.83 -6.22
CA LEU A 548 8.41 17.07 -7.02
C LEU A 548 8.42 17.56 -8.48
N GLY A 549 9.60 17.93 -9.02
CA GLY A 549 9.86 18.45 -10.35
C GLY A 549 8.78 18.03 -11.32
N LEU A 550 7.84 18.96 -11.52
CA LEU A 550 6.60 18.77 -12.23
C LEU A 550 6.93 18.64 -13.72
N HIS A 551 7.27 17.44 -14.14
CA HIS A 551 6.97 17.03 -15.51
C HIS A 551 5.62 16.33 -15.46
N PRO A 552 4.53 16.99 -15.92
CA PRO A 552 3.27 16.30 -16.08
C PRO A 552 3.49 15.21 -17.12
N VAL A 553 3.48 13.95 -16.67
CA VAL A 553 3.14 12.83 -17.55
C VAL A 553 1.74 13.15 -18.07
N THR A 554 1.67 13.57 -19.33
CA THR A 554 0.47 14.13 -19.92
C THR A 554 -0.47 12.96 -20.23
N VAL A 555 -1.62 12.91 -19.56
CA VAL A 555 -2.71 11.99 -19.88
C VAL A 555 -4.01 12.80 -19.92
N PRO A 556 -4.90 12.57 -20.92
CA PRO A 556 -6.12 13.35 -21.06
C PRO A 556 -7.10 13.07 -19.91
N THR A 557 -7.80 14.11 -19.50
CA THR A 557 -9.05 14.01 -18.74
C THR A 557 -10.00 13.04 -19.43
N THR A 558 -10.60 12.15 -18.63
CA THR A 558 -11.70 11.29 -19.06
C THR A 558 -12.77 12.15 -19.75
N ALA A 559 -13.06 11.84 -21.01
CA ALA A 559 -14.10 12.53 -21.77
C ALA A 559 -15.43 12.32 -21.04
N SER A 560 -15.99 13.40 -20.49
CA SER A 560 -17.38 13.44 -20.07
C SER A 560 -18.25 13.09 -21.27
N THR A 561 -19.18 12.16 -21.06
CA THR A 561 -20.26 11.86 -21.99
C THR A 561 -20.98 13.15 -22.39
N PRO A 562 -21.23 13.39 -23.69
CA PRO A 562 -22.02 14.55 -24.08
C PRO A 562 -23.47 14.32 -23.62
N THR A 563 -23.95 15.21 -22.77
CA THR A 563 -25.37 15.34 -22.46
C THR A 563 -26.11 15.70 -23.75
N THR A 564 -26.94 14.78 -24.23
CA THR A 564 -27.96 15.06 -25.25
C THR A 564 -28.93 16.13 -24.72
N PRO A 565 -29.29 17.14 -25.52
CA PRO A 565 -30.28 18.13 -25.10
C PRO A 565 -31.68 17.53 -25.21
N LEU A 566 -32.42 17.55 -24.10
CA LEU A 566 -33.88 17.69 -24.04
C LEU A 566 -34.23 18.65 -22.91
#